data_AF-A0A9D5M3T8-F1
#
_entry.id   AF-A0A9D5M3T8-F1
#
_cell.length_a   1.000
_cell.length_b   1.000
_cell.length_c   1.000
_cell.angle_alpha   90.00
_cell.angle_beta   90.00
_cell.angle_gamma   90.00
#
_symmetry.space_group_name_H-M   'P 1'
#
loop_
_entity.id
_entity.type
_entity.pdbx_description
1 polymer ?
#
loop_
_entity_poly.entity_id
_entity_poly.type
_entity_poly.pdbx_seq_one_letter_code
_entity_poly.pdbx_strand_id
1 'polypeptide(L)'
;MRKILAFFITILIFIFAVTFDDGGILKGEGVHEFYLFSPSSNAKIERLSEEDANSFLYLRKSLKGECVIFSSTENLQKLKNRLFAVKVFTEKGDGFYCEYYYSPLIKDCVYIGGKKINLHFSYQNEQVKVGTPLIFGGF
;
A
#
# COMPACT_ATOMS: atom_id res chain seq x y z
N MET A 1 -6.40 -19.94 -38.87
CA MET A 1 -6.91 -20.26 -37.51
C MET A 1 -5.85 -20.16 -36.42
N ARG A 2 -4.70 -20.87 -36.48
CA ARG A 2 -3.64 -20.77 -35.45
C ARG A 2 -3.10 -19.35 -35.18
N LYS A 3 -2.90 -18.53 -36.21
CA LYS A 3 -2.44 -17.14 -36.06
C LYS A 3 -3.47 -16.22 -35.37
N ILE A 4 -4.75 -16.42 -35.68
CA ILE A 4 -5.86 -15.69 -35.06
C ILE A 4 -5.99 -16.09 -33.58
N LEU A 5 -5.89 -17.38 -33.26
CA LEU A 5 -5.90 -17.88 -31.88
C LEU A 5 -4.73 -17.31 -31.05
N ALA A 6 -3.51 -17.33 -31.61
CA ALA A 6 -2.33 -16.76 -30.93
C ALA A 6 -2.48 -15.26 -30.65
N PHE A 7 -3.09 -14.51 -31.58
CA PHE A 7 -3.40 -13.09 -31.39
C PHE A 7 -4.36 -12.85 -30.22
N PHE A 8 -5.45 -13.61 -30.12
CA PHE A 8 -6.40 -13.48 -29.00
C PHE A 8 -5.78 -13.85 -27.64
N ILE A 9 -4.95 -14.90 -27.58
CA ILE A 9 -4.24 -15.27 -26.35
C ILE A 9 -3.30 -14.14 -25.91
N THR A 10 -2.59 -13.52 -26.87
CA THR A 10 -1.67 -12.41 -26.57
C THR A 10 -2.42 -11.21 -26.01
N ILE A 11 -3.58 -10.87 -26.57
CA ILE A 11 -4.45 -9.80 -26.04
C ILE A 11 -4.91 -10.13 -24.63
N LEU A 12 -5.32 -11.37 -24.38
CA LEU A 12 -5.80 -11.78 -23.06
C LEU A 12 -4.69 -11.64 -22.00
N ILE A 13 -3.47 -12.08 -22.31
CA ILE A 13 -2.30 -11.94 -21.43
C ILE A 13 -2.00 -10.47 -21.17
N PHE A 14 -2.05 -9.64 -22.21
CA PHE A 14 -1.83 -8.20 -22.09
C PHE A 14 -2.88 -7.53 -21.19
N ILE A 15 -4.17 -7.85 -21.37
CA ILE A 15 -5.24 -7.35 -20.51
C ILE A 15 -4.96 -7.76 -19.07
N PHE A 16 -4.67 -9.03 -18.82
CA PHE A 16 -4.37 -9.55 -17.48
C PHE A 16 -3.23 -8.76 -16.82
N ALA A 17 -2.10 -8.59 -17.50
CA ALA A 17 -0.93 -7.87 -16.99
C ALA A 17 -1.18 -6.37 -16.70
N VAL A 18 -2.15 -5.75 -17.39
CA VAL A 18 -2.52 -4.35 -17.17
C VAL A 18 -3.56 -4.20 -16.06
N THR A 19 -4.41 -5.21 -15.84
CA THR A 19 -5.51 -5.15 -14.88
C THR A 19 -5.16 -5.63 -13.48
N PHE A 20 -4.23 -6.58 -13.36
CA PHE A 20 -3.83 -7.17 -12.09
C PHE A 20 -2.49 -6.59 -11.63
N ASP A 21 -2.33 -6.50 -10.32
CA ASP A 21 -1.04 -6.35 -9.65
C ASP A 21 -0.83 -7.54 -8.72
N ASP A 22 0.44 -7.85 -8.48
CA ASP A 22 0.88 -8.83 -7.52
C ASP A 22 1.61 -8.18 -6.35
N GLY A 23 1.23 -8.63 -5.17
CA GLY A 23 1.87 -8.27 -3.93
C GLY A 23 1.59 -6.85 -3.42
N GLY A 24 1.89 -6.67 -2.14
CA GLY A 24 1.87 -5.36 -1.49
C GLY A 24 2.99 -4.44 -1.96
N ILE A 25 2.74 -3.14 -1.91
CA ILE A 25 3.77 -2.10 -2.06
C ILE A 25 4.60 -2.01 -0.77
N LEU A 26 3.96 -2.21 0.39
CA LEU A 26 4.57 -2.05 1.71
C LEU A 26 5.38 -3.28 2.15
N LYS A 27 5.88 -4.09 1.20
CA LYS A 27 6.73 -5.28 1.47
C LYS A 27 7.73 -5.03 2.59
N GLY A 28 7.74 -5.93 3.55
CA GLY A 28 8.51 -5.88 4.78
C GLY A 28 7.98 -6.91 5.76
N GLU A 29 8.31 -6.74 7.03
CA GLU A 29 7.84 -7.62 8.09
C GLU A 29 6.38 -7.35 8.48
N GLY A 30 5.74 -8.37 9.07
CA GLY A 30 4.47 -8.22 9.76
C GLY A 30 3.25 -8.67 8.95
N VAL A 31 2.07 -8.36 9.49
CA VAL A 31 0.78 -8.70 8.88
C VAL A 31 0.33 -7.54 8.01
N HIS A 32 0.00 -7.84 6.76
CA HIS A 32 -0.54 -6.87 5.81
C HIS A 32 -2.07 -6.87 5.86
N GLU A 33 -2.66 -5.68 5.83
CA GLU A 33 -4.08 -5.45 5.60
C GLU A 33 -4.26 -4.81 4.23
N PHE A 34 -5.03 -5.45 3.35
CA PHE A 34 -5.43 -4.89 2.06
C PHE A 34 -6.88 -4.42 2.16
N TYR A 35 -7.13 -3.14 1.89
CA TYR A 35 -8.47 -2.55 1.84
C TYR A 35 -8.98 -2.59 0.40
N LEU A 36 -10.00 -3.42 0.16
CA LEU A 36 -10.53 -3.70 -1.17
C LEU A 36 -11.92 -3.09 -1.38
N PHE A 37 -12.20 -2.76 -2.65
CA PHE A 37 -13.46 -2.32 -3.23
C PHE A 37 -14.01 -0.95 -2.78
N SER A 38 -13.74 -0.51 -1.55
CA SER A 38 -14.21 0.78 -1.01
C SER A 38 -13.11 1.54 -0.26
N PRO A 39 -12.98 2.87 -0.41
CA PRO A 39 -12.00 3.70 0.31
C PRO A 39 -12.55 4.20 1.66
N SER A 40 -13.39 3.41 2.33
CA SER A 40 -14.11 3.82 3.55
C SER A 40 -14.22 2.64 4.52
N SER A 41 -14.96 2.82 5.62
CA SER A 41 -15.26 1.74 6.58
C SER A 41 -15.97 0.53 5.97
N ASN A 42 -16.53 0.66 4.77
CA ASN A 42 -17.16 -0.45 4.02
C ASN A 42 -16.16 -1.26 3.17
N ALA A 43 -14.84 -1.03 3.33
CA ALA A 43 -13.82 -1.81 2.64
C ALA A 43 -13.87 -3.29 3.06
N LYS A 44 -13.70 -4.20 2.11
CA LYS A 44 -13.35 -5.57 2.44
C LYS A 44 -11.89 -5.58 2.88
N ILE A 45 -11.62 -6.07 4.09
CA ILE A 45 -10.26 -6.16 4.61
C ILE A 45 -9.77 -7.60 4.44
N GLU A 46 -8.68 -7.78 3.69
CA GLU A 46 -7.94 -9.04 3.62
C GLU A 46 -6.68 -8.92 4.47
N ARG A 47 -6.50 -9.84 5.41
CA ARG A 47 -5.33 -9.88 6.31
C ARG A 47 -4.43 -11.04 5.92
N LEU A 48 -3.19 -10.74 5.60
CA LEU A 48 -2.24 -11.69 5.04
C LEU A 48 -0.92 -11.68 5.81
N SER A 49 -0.29 -12.84 5.89
CA SER A 49 1.11 -12.93 6.32
C SER A 49 2.01 -12.19 5.33
N GLU A 50 3.25 -11.88 5.73
CA GLU A 50 4.27 -11.32 4.82
C GLU A 50 4.44 -12.15 3.54
N GLU A 51 4.52 -13.49 3.68
CA GLU A 51 4.71 -14.40 2.56
C GLU A 51 3.53 -14.35 1.57
N ASP A 52 2.31 -14.42 2.10
CA ASP A 52 1.10 -14.35 1.29
C ASP A 52 0.93 -12.96 0.65
N ALA A 53 1.23 -11.90 1.40
CA ALA A 53 1.14 -10.52 0.92
C ALA A 53 2.11 -10.24 -0.23
N ASN A 54 3.20 -10.98 -0.37
CA ASN A 54 4.14 -10.83 -1.49
C ASN A 54 3.63 -11.43 -2.80
N SER A 55 2.71 -12.39 -2.73
CA SER A 55 2.14 -13.10 -3.89
C SER A 55 0.64 -12.81 -4.08
N PHE A 56 0.05 -11.98 -3.23
CA PHE A 56 -1.37 -11.66 -3.27
C PHE A 56 -1.76 -11.00 -4.59
N LEU A 57 -2.62 -11.66 -5.35
CA LEU A 57 -3.09 -11.20 -6.64
C LEU A 57 -4.41 -10.45 -6.48
N TYR A 58 -4.48 -9.22 -6.97
CA TYR A 58 -5.69 -8.40 -6.92
C TYR A 58 -5.86 -7.57 -8.18
N LEU A 59 -7.11 -7.17 -8.45
CA LEU A 59 -7.39 -6.18 -9.49
C LEU A 59 -6.88 -4.83 -9.02
N ARG A 60 -6.08 -4.14 -9.83
CA ARG A 60 -5.55 -2.81 -9.49
C ARG A 60 -6.64 -1.85 -9.02
N LYS A 61 -7.79 -1.87 -9.71
CA LYS A 61 -8.94 -1.01 -9.39
C LYS A 61 -9.65 -1.39 -8.09
N SER A 62 -9.52 -2.62 -7.61
CA SER A 62 -10.12 -3.03 -6.35
C SER A 62 -9.29 -2.59 -5.14
N LEU A 63 -7.98 -2.43 -5.25
CA LEU A 63 -7.17 -1.95 -4.13
C LEU A 63 -7.49 -0.48 -3.85
N LYS A 64 -7.75 -0.16 -2.58
CA LYS A 64 -8.03 1.20 -2.09
C LYS A 64 -7.05 1.65 -1.03
N GLY A 65 -6.39 0.70 -0.38
CA GLY A 65 -5.21 0.96 0.41
C GLY A 65 -4.57 -0.33 0.89
N GLU A 66 -3.38 -0.18 1.45
CA GLU A 66 -2.62 -1.24 2.08
C GLU A 66 -2.08 -0.70 3.40
N CYS A 67 -1.97 -1.56 4.40
CA CYS A 67 -1.36 -1.25 5.67
C CYS A 67 -0.54 -2.42 6.21
N VAL A 68 0.55 -2.14 6.93
CA VAL A 68 1.38 -3.15 7.60
C VAL A 68 1.93 -2.58 8.91
N ILE A 69 2.23 -3.45 9.88
CA ILE A 69 2.82 -3.06 11.17
C ILE A 69 4.28 -3.50 11.21
N PHE A 70 5.17 -2.52 11.35
CA PHE A 70 6.60 -2.72 11.57
C PHE A 70 6.93 -2.66 13.05
N SER A 71 7.85 -3.52 13.49
CA SER A 71 8.46 -3.51 14.83
C SER A 71 9.96 -3.15 14.79
N SER A 72 10.59 -3.27 13.61
CA SER A 72 11.99 -3.00 13.36
C SER A 72 12.18 -1.65 12.66
N THR A 73 12.92 -0.76 13.33
CA THR A 73 13.35 0.52 12.76
C THR A 73 14.22 0.35 11.52
N GLU A 74 14.98 -0.75 11.44
CA GLU A 74 15.82 -1.06 10.28
C GLU A 74 14.97 -1.35 9.05
N ASN A 75 13.93 -2.19 9.19
CA ASN A 75 13.03 -2.52 8.10
C ASN A 75 12.21 -1.30 7.66
N LEU A 76 11.83 -0.43 8.60
CA LEU A 76 11.20 0.84 8.31
C LEU A 76 12.11 1.75 7.45
N GLN A 77 13.40 1.81 7.76
CA GLN A 77 14.36 2.59 6.98
C GLN A 77 14.60 1.99 5.59
N LYS A 78 14.68 0.66 5.48
CA LYS A 78 14.74 -0.04 4.19
C LYS A 78 13.52 0.28 3.33
N LEU A 79 12.32 0.30 3.91
CA LEU A 79 11.08 0.70 3.22
C LEU A 79 11.16 2.14 2.70
N LYS A 80 11.54 3.09 3.57
CA LYS A 80 11.67 4.52 3.19
C LYS A 80 12.66 4.70 2.02
N ASN A 81 13.79 4.01 2.07
CA ASN A 81 14.80 4.05 1.00
C ASN A 81 14.29 3.42 -0.30
N ARG A 82 13.68 2.22 -0.23
CA ARG A 82 13.12 1.50 -1.39
C ARG A 82 12.04 2.32 -2.10
N LEU A 83 11.24 3.06 -1.34
CA LEU A 83 10.15 3.88 -1.88
C LEU A 83 10.60 5.30 -2.27
N PHE A 84 11.86 5.69 -2.06
CA PHE A 84 12.29 7.10 -2.18
C PHE A 84 11.34 8.04 -1.43
N ALA A 85 10.95 7.65 -0.21
CA ALA A 85 9.95 8.37 0.57
C ALA A 85 10.52 9.67 1.13
N VAL A 86 9.91 10.79 0.77
CA VAL A 86 10.25 12.14 1.26
C VAL A 86 9.22 12.58 2.28
N LYS A 87 9.69 12.97 3.48
CA LYS A 87 8.81 13.46 4.55
C LYS A 87 8.20 14.80 4.11
N VAL A 88 6.88 14.89 4.20
CA VAL A 88 6.10 16.08 3.80
C VAL A 88 5.72 16.91 5.02
N PHE A 89 5.19 16.28 6.06
CA PHE A 89 4.92 16.92 7.35
C PHE A 89 4.73 15.88 8.46
N THR A 90 4.62 16.34 9.70
CA THR A 90 4.30 15.52 10.86
C THR A 90 3.10 16.09 11.59
N GLU A 91 2.34 15.23 12.24
CA GLU A 91 1.24 15.58 13.14
C GLU A 91 1.48 14.89 14.49
N LYS A 92 1.20 15.59 15.58
CA LYS A 92 1.36 15.04 16.93
C LYS A 92 0.34 15.64 17.87
N GLY A 93 -0.08 14.86 18.85
CA GLY A 93 -0.96 15.29 19.94
C GLY A 93 -0.86 14.33 21.12
N ASP A 94 -1.78 14.45 22.06
CA ASP A 94 -1.82 13.54 23.22
C ASP A 94 -2.10 12.11 22.76
N GLY A 95 -1.06 11.28 22.84
CA GLY A 95 -1.14 9.85 22.54
C GLY A 95 -0.95 9.46 21.07
N PHE A 96 -0.59 10.39 20.17
CA PHE A 96 -0.29 10.02 18.79
C PHE A 96 0.87 10.83 18.19
N TYR A 97 1.63 10.16 17.31
CA TYR A 97 2.65 10.75 16.48
C TYR A 97 2.54 10.16 15.07
N CYS A 98 2.31 11.01 14.08
CA CYS A 98 2.15 10.63 12.70
C CYS A 98 3.16 11.36 11.81
N GLU A 99 3.70 10.63 10.83
CA GLU A 99 4.54 11.19 9.79
C GLU A 99 3.92 10.93 8.42
N TYR A 100 3.83 11.97 7.61
CA TYR A 100 3.23 11.92 6.28
C TYR A 100 4.32 12.10 5.23
N TYR A 101 4.31 11.21 4.25
CA TYR A 101 5.34 11.09 3.24
C TYR A 101 4.74 11.12 1.84
N TYR A 102 5.60 11.48 0.88
CA TYR A 102 5.36 11.29 -0.54
C TYR A 102 6.43 10.36 -1.12
N SER A 103 6.01 9.38 -1.90
CA SER A 103 6.85 8.51 -2.70
C SER A 103 6.45 8.64 -4.18
N PRO A 104 7.39 8.82 -5.11
CA PRO A 104 7.09 8.79 -6.54
C PRO A 104 6.71 7.39 -7.05
N LEU A 105 6.98 6.32 -6.27
CA LEU A 105 6.70 4.94 -6.66
C LEU A 105 5.28 4.49 -6.29
N ILE A 106 4.54 5.29 -5.51
CA ILE A 106 3.15 5.03 -5.14
C ILE A 106 2.25 5.91 -5.99
N LYS A 107 1.40 5.29 -6.82
CA LYS A 107 0.54 6.00 -7.78
C LYS A 107 -0.59 6.76 -7.09
N ASP A 108 -1.30 6.09 -6.20
CA ASP A 108 -2.44 6.68 -5.49
C ASP A 108 -1.97 7.70 -4.47
N CYS A 109 -2.68 8.81 -4.35
CA CYS A 109 -2.33 9.88 -3.43
C CYS A 109 -3.57 10.63 -2.96
N VAL A 110 -3.42 11.32 -1.84
CA VAL A 110 -4.45 12.17 -1.24
C VAL A 110 -3.83 13.52 -0.87
N TYR A 111 -4.69 14.51 -0.65
CA TYR A 111 -4.26 15.85 -0.26
C TYR A 111 -4.71 16.14 1.16
N ILE A 112 -3.77 16.49 2.03
CA ILE A 112 -4.04 16.93 3.41
C ILE A 112 -3.51 18.35 3.55
N GLY A 113 -4.38 19.32 3.84
CA GLY A 113 -3.99 20.72 3.92
C GLY A 113 -3.29 21.24 2.67
N GLY A 114 -3.72 20.79 1.48
CA GLY A 114 -3.10 21.14 0.19
C GLY A 114 -1.79 20.42 -0.13
N LYS A 115 -1.27 19.58 0.78
CA LYS A 115 -0.03 18.83 0.58
C LYS A 115 -0.34 17.43 0.04
N LYS A 116 0.33 17.03 -1.04
CA LYS A 116 0.19 15.71 -1.66
C LYS A 116 0.94 14.67 -0.84
N ILE A 117 0.24 13.62 -0.40
CA ILE A 117 0.79 12.53 0.39
C ILE A 117 0.29 11.19 -0.16
N ASN A 118 1.07 10.13 0.04
CA ASN A 118 0.67 8.77 -0.34
C ASN A 118 1.30 7.68 0.54
N LEU A 119 1.87 8.07 1.66
CA LEU A 119 2.42 7.15 2.64
C LEU A 119 2.28 7.77 4.03
N HIS A 120 1.72 7.02 4.95
CA HIS A 120 1.37 7.47 6.30
C HIS A 120 1.96 6.52 7.33
N PHE A 121 2.70 7.05 8.29
CA PHE A 121 3.30 6.32 9.39
C PHE A 121 2.65 6.79 10.68
N SER A 122 1.99 5.90 11.40
CA SER A 122 1.44 6.14 12.73
C SER A 122 2.28 5.37 13.74
N TYR A 123 2.78 6.07 14.75
CA TYR A 123 3.66 5.51 15.78
C TYR A 123 2.86 5.34 17.07
N GLN A 124 2.94 4.14 17.66
CA GLN A 124 2.31 3.80 18.94
C GLN A 124 3.19 2.79 19.65
N ASN A 125 3.60 3.12 20.88
CA ASN A 125 4.54 2.32 21.66
C ASN A 125 5.83 2.03 20.85
N GLU A 126 6.18 0.74 20.72
CA GLU A 126 7.37 0.27 19.98
C GLU A 126 7.05 -0.16 18.53
N GLN A 127 5.83 0.12 18.05
CA GLN A 127 5.37 -0.30 16.72
C GLN A 127 5.02 0.89 15.84
N VAL A 128 5.17 0.68 14.54
CA VAL A 128 4.86 1.67 13.52
C VAL A 128 3.93 1.04 12.49
N LYS A 129 2.69 1.51 12.44
CA LYS A 129 1.76 1.15 11.38
C LYS A 129 2.00 2.06 10.20
N VAL A 130 2.20 1.46 9.04
CA VAL A 130 2.48 2.16 7.79
C VAL A 130 1.36 1.85 6.82
N GLY A 131 0.78 2.87 6.20
CA GLY A 131 -0.31 2.72 5.25
C GLY A 131 -0.16 3.56 3.99
N THR A 132 -0.74 3.09 2.89
CA THR A 132 -0.85 3.79 1.61
C THR A 132 -2.30 3.76 1.10
N PRO A 133 -2.84 4.87 0.54
CA PRO A 133 -2.27 6.22 0.63
C PRO A 133 -2.35 6.77 2.06
N LEU A 134 -3.28 6.24 2.86
CA LEU A 134 -3.50 6.54 4.28
C LEU A 134 -3.87 5.26 5.02
N ILE A 135 -3.66 5.27 6.34
CA ILE A 135 -4.14 4.21 7.23
C ILE A 135 -5.65 4.38 7.40
N PHE A 136 -6.42 3.34 7.09
CA PHE A 136 -7.86 3.31 7.30
C PHE A 136 -8.21 2.69 8.65
N GLY A 137 -9.07 3.36 9.42
CA GLY A 137 -9.33 3.01 10.81
C GLY A 137 -8.12 3.37 11.67
N GLY A 138 -8.35 4.04 12.81
CA GLY A 138 -7.30 4.54 13.69
C GLY A 138 -6.23 3.50 14.06
N PHE A 139 -5.14 3.97 14.66
CA PHE A 139 -4.07 3.10 15.13
C PHE A 139 -4.34 2.64 16.56
#